data_AF-A0A9N9NHD0-F1
#
_entry.id   AF-A0A9N9NHD0-F1
#
_cell.length_a   1.000
_cell.length_b   1.000
_cell.length_c   1.000
_cell.angle_alpha   90.00
_cell.angle_beta   90.00
_cell.angle_gamma   90.00
#
_symmetry.space_group_name_H-M   'P 1'
#
loop_
_entity.id
_entity.type
_entity.pdbx_description
1 polymer ?
#
loop_
_entity_poly.entity_id
_entity_poly.type
_entity_poly.pdbx_seq_one_letter_code
_entity_poly.pdbx_strand_id
1 'polypeptide(L)' 'MPEPRGGHMATLYNDKIFFVGGSRPIPTTSPAWNKTHQFNLSDEVFYLDLSSPFTVDLPP' A
#
# COMPACT_ATOMS: atom_id res chain seq x y z
N MET A 1 5.18 -1.09 -8.92
CA MET A 1 4.39 -1.78 -7.89
C MET A 1 4.65 -1.10 -6.56
N PRO A 2 3.61 -0.65 -5.84
CA PRO A 2 3.78 0.01 -4.54
C PRO A 2 4.39 -0.94 -3.51
N GLU A 3 5.11 -0.39 -2.53
CA GLU A 3 5.77 -1.18 -1.49
C GLU A 3 4.77 -1.87 -0.53
N PRO A 4 5.13 -3.03 0.06
CA PRO A 4 4.33 -3.69 1.09
C PRO A 4 4.02 -2.75 2.26
N ARG A 5 2.77 -2.75 2.72
CA ARG A 5 2.31 -1.90 3.82
C ARG A 5 1.21 -2.55 4.66
N GLY A 6 1.17 -2.21 5.95
CA GLY A 6 0.12 -2.60 6.88
C GLY A 6 -0.68 -1.40 7.39
N GLY A 7 -1.89 -1.63 7.90
CA GLY A 7 -2.70 -0.59 8.55
C GLY A 7 -3.15 0.57 7.66
N HIS A 8 -3.17 0.38 6.34
CA HIS A 8 -3.69 1.37 5.39
C HIS A 8 -5.21 1.38 5.39
N MET A 9 -5.81 2.47 4.90
CA MET A 9 -7.23 2.54 4.58
C MET A 9 -7.43 2.29 3.08
N ALA A 10 -8.53 1.64 2.71
CA ALA A 10 -8.96 1.52 1.31
C ALA A 10 -10.42 1.95 1.13
N THR A 11 -10.73 2.63 0.03
CA THR A 11 -12.11 2.99 -0.35
C THR A 11 -12.32 2.92 -1.86
N LEU A 12 -13.52 2.55 -2.31
CA LEU A 12 -13.90 2.49 -3.72
C LEU A 12 -14.64 3.77 -4.12
N TYR A 13 -14.14 4.45 -5.14
CA TYR A 13 -14.79 5.61 -5.73
C TYR A 13 -14.50 5.69 -7.23
N ASN A 14 -15.55 5.79 -8.05
CA ASN A 14 -15.45 6.04 -9.49
C ASN A 14 -14.53 5.04 -10.22
N ASP A 15 -14.83 3.75 -10.07
CA ASP A 15 -14.07 2.60 -10.61
C ASP A 15 -12.61 2.54 -10.16
N LYS A 16 -12.26 3.20 -9.06
CA LYS A 16 -10.91 3.18 -8.49
C LYS A 16 -10.94 2.80 -7.02
N ILE A 17 -10.11 1.85 -6.64
CA ILE A 17 -9.82 1.58 -5.23
C ILE A 17 -8.68 2.50 -4.82
N PHE A 18 -8.93 3.44 -3.94
CA PHE A 18 -7.92 4.32 -3.34
C PHE A 18 -7.33 3.66 -2.10
N PHE A 19 -6.01 3.68 -1.99
CA PHE A 19 -5.25 3.25 -0.82
C PHE A 19 -4.60 4.47 -0.20
N VAL A 20 -4.80 4.67 1.10
CA VAL A 20 -4.33 5.85 1.82
C VAL A 20 -3.49 5.42 3.01
N GLY A 21 -2.26 5.93 3.03
CA GLY A 21 -1.32 5.84 4.13
C GLY A 21 -0.86 4.43 4.50
N GLY A 22 -0.91 4.11 5.79
CA GLY A 22 -0.41 2.88 6.39
C GLY A 22 1.04 2.99 6.89
N SER A 23 1.64 1.85 7.18
CA SER A 23 3.03 1.76 7.62
C SER A 23 3.81 0.77 6.76
N ARG A 24 5.09 1.08 6.51
CA ARG A 24 5.98 0.25 5.70
C ARG A 24 7.11 -0.32 6.54
N PRO A 25 7.51 -1.57 6.31
CA PRO A 25 8.65 -2.13 7.02
C PRO A 25 9.92 -1.38 6.65
N ILE A 26 10.70 -1.00 7.65
CA ILE A 26 12.04 -0.46 7.45
C ILE A 26 12.95 -1.65 7.12
N PRO A 27 13.75 -1.61 6.04
CA PRO A 27 14.74 -2.65 5.77
C PRO A 27 15.70 -2.84 6.96
N THR A 28 15.99 -4.07 7.35
CA THR A 28 16.91 -4.36 8.47
C THR A 28 18.34 -3.89 8.23
N THR A 29 18.69 -3.60 6.98
CA THR A 29 19.96 -3.01 6.55
C THR A 29 19.99 -1.49 6.69
N SER A 30 18.86 -0.83 6.96
CA SER A 30 18.77 0.62 7.09
C SER A 30 19.29 1.08 8.46
N PRO A 31 20.05 2.18 8.54
CA PRO A 31 20.46 2.76 9.82
C PRO A 31 19.28 3.28 10.65
N ALA A 32 18.12 3.50 10.04
CA ALA A 32 16.90 3.90 10.74
C ALA A 32 16.22 2.72 11.47
N TRP A 33 16.59 1.47 11.16
CA TRP A 33 15.97 0.28 11.73
C TRP A 33 16.48 -0.01 13.14
N ASN A 34 15.59 -0.33 14.07
CA ASN A 34 15.94 -0.99 15.33
C ASN A 34 14.75 -1.81 15.88
N LYS A 35 14.97 -2.58 16.96
CA LYS A 35 13.93 -3.45 17.55
C LYS A 35 12.63 -2.73 17.92
N THR A 36 12.71 -1.44 18.29
CA THR A 36 11.56 -0.61 18.67
C THR A 36 11.04 0.28 17.53
N HIS A 37 11.76 0.32 16.40
CA HIS A 37 11.45 1.15 15.23
C HIS A 37 11.62 0.30 13.97
N GLN A 38 10.57 -0.44 13.65
CA GLN A 38 10.54 -1.40 12.55
C GLN A 38 9.71 -0.91 11.36
N PHE A 39 8.92 0.14 11.53
CA PHE A 39 8.00 0.63 10.51
C PHE A 39 8.03 2.16 10.43
N ASN A 40 8.03 2.68 9.20
CA ASN A 40 7.79 4.10 8.93
C ASN A 40 6.32 4.32 8.57
N LEU A 41 5.74 5.42 9.03
CA LEU A 41 4.42 5.85 8.54
C LEU A 41 4.52 6.32 7.09
N SER A 42 3.48 6.07 6.33
CA SER A 42 3.34 6.52 4.96
C SER A 42 2.18 7.51 4.86
N ASP A 43 2.38 8.56 4.07
CA ASP A 43 1.38 9.55 3.63
C ASP A 43 0.97 9.35 2.16
N GLU A 44 1.42 8.26 1.53
CA GLU A 44 1.16 7.99 0.12
C GLU A 44 -0.33 7.71 -0.12
N VAL A 45 -0.79 8.19 -1.26
CA VAL A 45 -2.09 7.87 -1.83
C VAL A 45 -1.87 7.34 -3.24
N PHE A 46 -2.42 6.16 -3.51
CA PHE A 46 -2.42 5.56 -4.84
C PHE A 46 -3.75 4.85 -5.09
N TYR A 47 -3.99 4.45 -6.33
CA TYR A 47 -5.22 3.76 -6.69
C TYR A 47 -4.98 2.57 -7.61
N LEU A 48 -5.90 1.61 -7.54
CA LEU A 48 -6.06 0.55 -8.55
C LEU A 48 -7.24 0.92 -9.44
N ASP A 49 -7.00 0.97 -10.75
CA ASP A 49 -8.04 1.26 -11.75
C ASP A 49 -8.78 -0.02 -12.13
N LEU A 50 -10.10 0.00 -11.99
CA LEU A 50 -11.00 -1.11 -12.31
C LEU A 50 -11.85 -0.82 -13.55
N SER A 51 -11.54 0.22 -14.33
CA SER A 51 -12.31 0.60 -15.51
C SER A 51 -12.34 -0.50 -16.60
N SER A 52 -11.35 -1.39 -16.59
CA SER A 52 -11.23 -2.50 -17.53
C SER A 52 -11.77 -3.80 -16.91
N PRO A 53 -12.55 -4.62 -17.65
CA PRO A 53 -13.03 -5.91 -17.17
C PRO A 53 -11.87 -6.84 -16.80
N PHE A 54 -12.01 -7.56 -15.68
CA PHE A 54 -11.02 -8.53 -15.18
C PHE A 54 -11.72 -9.74 -14.55
N THR A 55 -10.95 -10.80 -14.28
CA THR A 55 -11.42 -11.96 -13.50
C THR A 55 -10.55 -12.14 -12.26
N VAL A 56 -11.01 -12.95 -11.30
CA VAL A 56 -10.18 -13.27 -10.12
C VAL A 56 -8.90 -14.02 -10.49
N ASP A 57 -8.89 -14.73 -11.61
CA ASP A 57 -7.72 -15.46 -12.12
C ASP A 57 -6.76 -14.56 -12.92
N LEU A 58 -7.25 -13.42 -13.40
CA LEU A 58 -6.46 -12.41 -14.12
C LEU A 58 -6.86 -11.02 -13.62
N PRO A 59 -6.36 -10.60 -12.44
CA PRO A 59 -6.65 -9.30 -11.87
C PRO A 59 -5.99 -8.17 -12.67
N PRO A 60 -6.44 -6.92 -12.48
CA PRO A 60 -5.89 -5.74 -13.16
C PRO A 60 -4.41 -5.47 -12.86
#